data_AF-A0A7L3BLH1-F1
#
_entry.id   AF-A0A7L3BLH1-F1
#
_cell.length_a   1.000
_cell.length_b   1.000
_cell.length_c   1.000
_cell.angle_alpha   90.00
_cell.angle_beta   90.00
_cell.angle_gamma   90.00
#
_symmetry.space_group_name_H-M   'P 1'
#
loop_
_entity.id
_entity.type
_entity.pdbx_description
1 polymer ?
#
loop_
_entity_poly.entity_id
_entity_poly.type
_entity_poly.pdbx_seq_one_letter_code
_entity_poly.pdbx_strand_id
1 'polypeptide(L)'
;LGAVRYTGVAAAPFRQEQHRRTLPPGQEETVTMTVAYGEYGPHLGEQDALKLTVAGAVEETGQVVAKELRVRLQTPELTLTV
;
A
#
# COMPACT_ATOMS: atom_id res chain seq x y z
N LEU A 1 -4.46 -0.49 -2.27
CA LEU A 1 -3.09 -0.80 -2.73
C LEU A 1 -3.12 -1.02 -4.24
N GLY A 2 -2.16 -0.44 -4.95
CA GLY A 2 -2.01 -0.61 -6.40
C GLY A 2 -0.59 -0.35 -6.86
N ALA A 3 -0.33 -0.62 -8.14
CA ALA A 3 0.94 -0.28 -8.78
C ALA A 3 0.95 1.21 -9.20
N VAL A 4 2.12 1.84 -9.12
CA VAL A 4 2.37 3.17 -9.66
C VAL A 4 3.62 3.12 -10.51
N ARG A 5 3.53 3.65 -11.74
CA ARG A 5 4.67 3.77 -12.65
C ARG A 5 5.67 4.78 -12.09
N TYR A 6 6.93 4.68 -12.51
CA TYR A 6 7.95 5.66 -12.13
C TYR A 6 7.57 7.11 -12.56
N THR A 7 6.75 7.25 -13.59
CA THR A 7 6.19 8.53 -14.06
C THR A 7 5.09 9.09 -13.15
N GLY A 8 4.68 8.35 -12.12
CA GLY A 8 3.60 8.73 -11.20
C GLY A 8 2.20 8.30 -11.65
N VAL A 9 2.06 7.69 -12.83
CA VAL A 9 0.77 7.16 -13.31
C VAL A 9 0.34 5.97 -12.45
N ALA A 10 -0.81 6.08 -11.78
CA ALA A 10 -1.36 5.02 -10.96
C ALA A 10 -2.18 4.04 -11.81
N ALA A 11 -1.96 2.74 -11.60
CA ALA A 11 -2.81 1.69 -12.12
C ALA A 11 -4.06 1.52 -11.23
N ALA A 12 -5.01 0.71 -11.72
CA ALA A 12 -6.16 0.30 -10.91
C ALA A 12 -5.68 -0.43 -9.64
N PRO A 13 -6.31 -0.18 -8.47
CA PRO A 13 -5.99 -0.91 -7.26
C PRO A 13 -6.37 -2.38 -7.38
N PHE A 14 -5.45 -3.28 -7.03
CA PHE A 14 -5.69 -4.73 -7.04
C PHE A 14 -6.12 -5.26 -5.66
N ARG A 15 -5.92 -4.48 -4.59
CA ARG A 15 -6.32 -4.84 -3.22
C ARG A 15 -6.91 -3.62 -2.52
N GLN A 16 -8.09 -3.78 -1.96
CA GLN A 16 -8.81 -2.75 -1.19
C GLN A 16 -9.46 -3.40 0.02
N GLU A 17 -9.41 -2.72 1.16
CA GLU A 17 -10.03 -3.15 2.40
C GLU A 17 -10.68 -1.95 3.08
N GLN A 18 -11.81 -2.19 3.74
CA GLN A 18 -12.52 -1.19 4.53
C GLN A 18 -12.80 -1.78 5.91
N HIS A 19 -12.53 -0.99 6.94
CA HIS A 19 -12.66 -1.40 8.33
C HIS A 19 -13.46 -0.33 9.08
N ARG A 20 -14.37 -0.77 9.96
CA ARG A 20 -15.04 0.10 10.94
C ARG A 20 -14.65 -0.40 12.33
N ARG A 21 -14.09 0.49 13.16
CA ARG A 21 -13.49 0.15 14.45
C ARG A 21 -13.85 1.20 15.49
N THR A 22 -13.90 0.79 16.74
CA THR A 22 -14.05 1.69 17.89
C THR A 22 -12.73 1.74 18.62
N LEU A 23 -12.10 2.92 18.65
CA LEU A 23 -10.83 3.13 19.34
C LEU A 23 -11.05 3.88 20.66
N PRO A 24 -10.80 3.25 21.82
CA PRO A 24 -10.91 3.94 23.10
C PRO A 24 -9.86 5.06 23.25
N PRO A 25 -10.09 6.04 24.14
CA PRO A 25 -9.12 7.10 24.41
C PRO A 25 -7.75 6.56 24.84
N GLY A 26 -6.68 7.08 24.23
CA GLY A 26 -5.30 6.72 24.56
C GLY A 26 -4.86 5.32 24.10
N GLN A 27 -5.69 4.61 23.32
CA GLN A 27 -5.33 3.32 22.73
C GLN A 27 -4.82 3.47 21.29
N GLU A 28 -4.07 2.48 20.85
CA GLU A 28 -3.63 2.31 19.46
C GLU A 28 -4.13 0.96 18.94
N GLU A 29 -4.60 0.93 17.70
CA GLU A 29 -5.00 -0.29 17.01
C GLU A 29 -4.21 -0.41 15.71
N THR A 30 -3.66 -1.60 15.47
CA THR A 30 -2.93 -1.92 14.23
C THR A 30 -3.81 -2.76 13.31
N VAL A 31 -3.95 -2.32 12.07
CA VAL A 31 -4.61 -3.09 11.00
C VAL A 31 -3.56 -3.63 10.05
N THR A 32 -3.48 -4.96 9.93
CA THR A 32 -2.50 -5.65 9.08
C THR A 32 -3.16 -6.14 7.79
N MET A 33 -2.53 -5.84 6.66
CA MET A 33 -2.89 -6.36 5.34
C MET A 33 -1.70 -7.13 4.76
N THR A 34 -1.78 -8.45 4.75
CA THR A 34 -0.78 -9.32 4.10
C THR A 34 -1.09 -9.38 2.61
N VAL A 35 -0.06 -9.23 1.77
CA VAL A 35 -0.20 -9.24 0.30
C VAL A 35 0.83 -10.22 -0.27
N ALA A 36 0.35 -11.31 -0.85
CA ALA A 36 1.21 -12.33 -1.43
C ALA A 36 1.76 -11.90 -2.80
N TYR A 37 2.90 -12.46 -3.21
CA TYR A 37 3.51 -12.18 -4.51
C TYR A 37 2.54 -12.40 -5.68
N GLY A 38 1.73 -13.47 -5.64
CA GLY A 38 0.75 -13.74 -6.69
C GLY A 38 -0.31 -12.65 -6.86
N GLU A 39 -0.58 -11.85 -5.82
CA GLU A 39 -1.55 -10.76 -5.87
C GLU A 39 -0.96 -9.49 -6.47
N TYR A 40 0.32 -9.18 -6.20
CA TYR A 40 0.93 -7.92 -6.65
C TYR A 40 1.83 -8.06 -7.88
N GLY A 41 2.45 -9.23 -8.07
CA GLY A 41 3.46 -9.49 -9.10
C GLY A 41 2.97 -9.17 -10.52
N PRO A 42 1.77 -9.62 -10.94
CA PRO A 42 1.24 -9.34 -12.28
C PRO A 42 1.00 -7.86 -12.59
N HIS A 43 0.97 -6.99 -11.57
CA HIS A 43 0.69 -5.56 -11.71
C HIS A 43 1.94 -4.69 -11.76
N LEU A 44 3.13 -5.26 -11.53
CA LEU A 44 4.39 -4.52 -11.45
C LEU A 44 5.26 -4.74 -12.70
N GLY A 45 5.66 -3.63 -13.33
CA GLY A 45 6.78 -3.57 -14.26
C GLY A 45 8.12 -3.27 -13.57
N GLU A 46 9.22 -3.28 -14.32
CA GLU A 46 10.60 -3.16 -13.79
C GLU A 46 10.84 -1.92 -12.91
N GLN A 47 10.22 -0.78 -13.23
CA GLN A 47 10.44 0.49 -12.52
C GLN A 47 9.25 0.92 -11.67
N ASP A 48 8.25 0.05 -11.55
CA ASP A 48 7.04 0.35 -10.80
C ASP A 48 7.27 0.25 -9.30
N ALA A 49 6.44 0.95 -8.56
CA ALA A 49 6.37 0.86 -7.11
C ALA A 49 4.97 0.41 -6.69
N LEU A 50 4.88 -0.16 -5.50
CA LEU A 50 3.61 -0.35 -4.82
C LEU A 50 3.24 0.93 -4.08
N LYS A 51 1.98 1.34 -4.24
CA LYS A 51 1.40 2.53 -3.61
C LYS A 51 0.26 2.12 -2.68
N LEU A 52 0.48 2.29 -1.39
CA LEU A 52 -0.51 2.09 -0.35
C LEU A 52 -1.09 3.45 0.06
N THR A 53 -2.38 3.64 -0.19
CA THR A 53 -3.13 4.79 0.31
C THR A 53 -4.04 4.31 1.44
N VAL A 54 -3.96 4.96 2.59
CA VAL A 54 -4.82 4.70 3.75
C VAL A 54 -5.54 6.00 4.09
N ALA A 55 -6.84 5.92 4.29
CA ALA A 55 -7.64 7.02 4.79
C ALA A 55 -8.50 6.52 5.96
N GLY A 56 -8.65 7.37 6.97
CA GLY A 56 -9.51 7.15 8.12
C GLY A 56 -10.38 8.38 8.34
N ALA A 57 -11.63 8.15 8.68
CA ALA A 57 -12.57 9.20 9.07
C ALA A 57 -13.10 8.89 10.47
N VAL A 58 -13.11 9.91 11.33
CA VAL A 58 -13.75 9.85 12.65
C VAL A 58 -15.20 10.27 12.47
N GLU A 59 -16.14 9.36 12.68
CA GLU A 59 -17.56 9.60 12.42
C GLU A 59 -18.15 10.69 13.33
N GLU A 60 -17.68 10.77 14.57
CA GLU A 60 -18.19 11.68 15.59
C GLU A 60 -17.76 13.13 15.37
N THR A 61 -16.55 13.35 14.85
CA THR A 61 -15.97 14.69 14.66
C THR A 61 -15.89 15.12 13.21
N GLY A 62 -16.08 14.20 12.26
CA GLY A 62 -15.88 14.44 10.83
C GLY A 62 -14.42 14.59 10.42
N GLN A 63 -13.47 14.39 11.34
CA GLN A 63 -12.05 14.51 11.02
C GLN A 63 -11.61 13.41 10.05
N VAL A 64 -10.86 13.79 9.03
CA VAL A 64 -10.27 12.85 8.06
C VAL A 64 -8.76 12.92 8.14
N VAL A 65 -8.13 11.74 8.19
CA VAL A 65 -6.68 11.57 8.08
C VAL A 65 -6.38 10.68 6.89
N ALA A 66 -5.34 11.01 6.13
CA ALA A 66 -4.90 10.21 5.00
C ALA A 66 -3.38 10.17 4.95
N LYS A 67 -2.85 9.01 4.54
CA LYS A 67 -1.42 8.81 4.35
C LYS A 67 -1.19 7.96 3.11
N GLU A 68 -0.16 8.29 2.36
CA GLU A 68 0.33 7.49 1.25
C GLU A 68 1.74 6.97 1.57
N LEU A 69 1.98 5.70 1.28
CA LEU A 69 3.29 5.06 1.34
C LEU A 69 3.61 4.45 -0.02
N ARG A 70 4.84 4.67 -0.49
CA ARG A 70 5.37 4.06 -1.72
C ARG A 70 6.53 3.15 -1.38
N VAL A 71 6.49 1.93 -1.90
CA VAL A 71 7.51 0.89 -1.68
C VAL A 71 7.99 0.39 -3.03
N ARG A 72 9.31 0.42 -3.23
CA ARG A 72 9.96 -0.21 -4.39
C ARG A 72 10.44 -1.60 -3.99
N LEU A 73 10.19 -2.59 -4.84
CA LEU A 73 10.75 -3.92 -4.67
C LEU A 73 12.20 -3.91 -5.14
N GLN A 74 13.07 -4.56 -4.37
CA GLN A 74 14.46 -4.75 -4.76
C GLN A 74 14.57 -5.98 -5.64
N THR A 75 14.97 -5.79 -6.89
CA THR A 75 15.38 -6.89 -7.76
C THR A 75 16.71 -7.42 -7.26
N PRO A 76 16.87 -8.74 -7.04
CA PRO A 76 18.16 -9.31 -6.68
C PRO A 76 19.23 -8.99 -7.73
N GLU A 77 20.44 -8.68 -7.27
CA GLU A 77 21.57 -8.45 -8.16
C GLU A 77 22.07 -9.78 -8.76
N LEU A 78 22.45 -9.75 -10.03
CA LEU A 78 23.08 -10.88 -10.72
C LEU A 78 24.58 -10.61 -10.84
N THR A 79 25.40 -11.49 -10.28
CA THR A 79 26.86 -11.44 -10.42
C THR A 79 27.30 -12.34 -11.58
N LEU A 80 27.93 -11.76 -12.59
CA LEU A 80 28.57 -12.50 -13.69
C LEU A 80 30.03 -12.77 -13.34
N THR A 81 30.45 -14.03 -13.45
CA THR A 81 31.84 -14.48 -13.27
C THR A 81 32.42 -14.97 -14.59
N VAL A 82 33.69 -14.66 -14.85
CA VAL A 82 34.45 -15.10 -16.04
C VAL A 82 35.03 -16.49 -15.83
#